data_AF-A0A818B7T5-F1
#
_entry.id   AF-A0A818B7T5-F1
#
_cell.length_a   1.000
_cell.length_b   1.000
_cell.length_c   1.000
_cell.angle_alpha   90.00
_cell.angle_beta   90.00
_cell.angle_gamma   90.00
#
_symmetry.space_group_name_H-M   'P 1'
#
loop_
_entity.id
_entity.type
_entity.pdbx_description
1 polymer ?
#
loop_
_entity_poly.entity_id
_entity_poly.type
_entity_poly.pdbx_seq_one_letter_code
_entity_poly.pdbx_strand_id
1 'polypeptide(L)'
;MEKTIRTVLDQAQNSNIRHGEHLKALADLYSKCNQQSFHDEFLRCIASIITSPSNSTFVGHALQFISSFLTLEIGSSTNNNDSQNNDSMQSDLFHPILPRVIQFFDEYKNHPSDYVRANICVLIGQTLEKMAENAELDGDLFELLVNICLDRMNDRSYQVRAQAAKASGRLQNTKDPDDLITKRLIWLMDHDSHPLVRKESLRSIAITRSNLPHFLRRLTDTNATVRLCAYNVFAQKVQTLKVLPTKERCSIVRMGMDDPEEPVVRAFVECVVHTWIDKLPVPPGTDLTRQPDAHKTITGFLKMIDVTNIGEQTGRILKMLFDDNLMKHYDHFKETFINDK
;
A
#
# COMPACT_ATOMS: atom_id res chain seq x y z
N MET A 1 -26.01 10.86 -23.69
CA MET A 1 -24.75 10.19 -23.30
C MET A 1 -23.80 11.20 -22.66
N GLU A 2 -23.28 12.19 -23.41
CA GLU A 2 -22.28 13.15 -22.90
C GLU A 2 -22.69 13.87 -21.61
N LYS A 3 -23.87 14.51 -21.61
CA LYS A 3 -24.43 15.15 -20.41
C LYS A 3 -24.52 14.20 -19.20
N THR A 4 -24.79 12.91 -19.44
CA THR A 4 -24.91 11.89 -18.40
C THR A 4 -23.54 11.56 -17.81
N ILE A 5 -22.53 11.32 -18.64
CA ILE A 5 -21.15 11.05 -18.19
C ILE A 5 -20.64 12.21 -17.33
N ARG A 6 -20.80 13.44 -17.82
CA ARG A 6 -20.40 14.65 -17.08
C ARG A 6 -21.13 14.78 -15.74
N THR A 7 -22.47 14.64 -15.76
CA THR A 7 -23.27 14.69 -14.53
C THR A 7 -22.82 13.66 -13.49
N VAL A 8 -22.54 12.43 -13.92
CA VAL A 8 -22.10 11.36 -13.03
C VAL A 8 -20.73 11.68 -12.43
N LEU A 9 -19.77 12.13 -13.24
CA LEU A 9 -18.43 12.50 -12.76
C LEU A 9 -18.48 13.74 -11.85
N ASP A 10 -19.34 14.71 -12.17
CA ASP A 10 -19.57 15.90 -11.35
C ASP A 10 -20.19 15.56 -9.99
N GLN A 11 -21.06 14.55 -9.93
CA GLN A 11 -21.59 14.06 -8.65
C GLN A 11 -20.53 13.27 -7.88
N ALA A 12 -19.76 12.43 -8.57
CA ALA A 12 -18.71 11.62 -7.98
C ALA A 12 -17.55 12.43 -7.37
N GLN A 13 -17.23 13.61 -7.90
CA GLN A 13 -16.22 14.50 -7.31
C GLN A 13 -16.69 15.10 -5.97
N ASN A 14 -17.99 15.36 -5.82
CA ASN A 14 -18.54 16.01 -4.63
C ASN A 14 -18.58 15.09 -3.40
N SER A 15 -18.78 13.78 -3.61
CA SER A 15 -18.83 12.80 -2.52
C SER A 15 -18.51 11.40 -3.01
N ASN A 16 -17.80 10.63 -2.18
CA ASN A 16 -17.53 9.20 -2.40
C ASN A 16 -18.65 8.27 -1.91
N ILE A 17 -19.64 8.79 -1.18
CA ILE A 17 -20.71 7.98 -0.54
C ILE A 17 -21.52 7.21 -1.59
N ARG A 18 -21.83 7.85 -2.73
CA ARG A 18 -22.70 7.28 -3.78
C ARG A 18 -21.93 6.73 -4.97
N HIS A 19 -20.61 6.49 -4.84
CA HIS A 19 -19.80 5.94 -5.93
C HIS A 19 -20.37 4.63 -6.48
N GLY A 20 -20.87 3.72 -5.64
CA GLY A 20 -21.49 2.46 -6.11
C GLY A 20 -22.69 2.67 -7.03
N GLU A 21 -23.58 3.62 -6.70
CA GLU A 21 -24.74 3.95 -7.54
C GLU A 21 -24.32 4.60 -8.86
N HIS A 22 -23.35 5.51 -8.80
CA HIS A 22 -22.78 6.18 -9.97
C HIS A 22 -22.06 5.22 -10.92
N LEU A 23 -21.36 4.21 -10.38
CA LEU A 23 -20.71 3.16 -11.15
C LEU A 23 -21.74 2.33 -11.91
N LYS A 24 -22.82 1.91 -11.24
CA LYS A 24 -23.93 1.18 -11.87
C LYS A 24 -24.56 2.00 -12.99
N ALA A 25 -24.86 3.28 -12.73
CA ALA A 25 -25.44 4.16 -13.75
C ALA A 25 -24.52 4.32 -14.98
N LEU A 26 -23.20 4.39 -14.77
CA LEU A 26 -22.24 4.53 -15.85
C LEU A 26 -22.04 3.23 -16.63
N ALA A 27 -22.06 2.07 -15.97
CA ALA A 27 -22.04 0.75 -16.59
C ALA A 27 -23.32 0.49 -17.40
N ASP A 28 -24.49 0.85 -16.87
CA ASP A 28 -25.77 0.78 -17.56
C ASP A 28 -25.81 1.72 -18.78
N LEU A 29 -25.14 2.87 -18.72
CA LEU A 29 -25.00 3.76 -19.87
C LEU A 29 -24.07 3.14 -20.92
N TYR A 30 -22.93 2.57 -20.49
CA TYR A 30 -21.95 1.94 -21.37
C TYR A 30 -22.58 0.81 -22.19
N SER A 31 -23.40 -0.04 -21.58
CA SER A 31 -24.08 -1.15 -22.27
C SER A 31 -25.14 -0.71 -23.30
N LYS A 32 -25.64 0.52 -23.21
CA LYS A 32 -26.73 1.04 -24.06
C LYS A 32 -26.27 1.99 -25.17
N CYS A 33 -25.00 2.38 -25.19
CA CYS A 33 -24.51 3.39 -26.11
C CYS A 33 -23.38 2.88 -27.00
N ASN A 34 -23.05 3.67 -28.02
CA ASN A 34 -21.90 3.38 -28.87
C ASN A 34 -20.61 3.48 -28.03
N GLN A 35 -19.86 2.37 -27.96
CA GLN A 35 -18.66 2.26 -27.11
C GLN A 35 -17.58 3.26 -27.49
N GLN A 36 -17.33 3.47 -28.79
CA GLN A 36 -16.34 4.44 -29.27
C GLN A 36 -16.67 5.86 -28.82
N SER A 37 -17.92 6.30 -29.04
CA SER A 37 -18.37 7.63 -28.59
C SER A 37 -18.32 7.80 -27.07
N PHE A 38 -18.64 6.74 -26.32
CA PHE A 38 -18.51 6.74 -24.87
C PHE A 38 -17.05 6.91 -24.46
N HIS A 39 -16.14 6.13 -25.05
CA HIS A 39 -14.71 6.20 -24.76
C HIS A 39 -14.17 7.61 -25.02
N ASP A 40 -14.51 8.20 -26.17
CA ASP A 40 -14.08 9.54 -26.55
C ASP A 40 -14.54 10.61 -25.55
N GLU A 41 -15.79 10.55 -25.09
CA GLU A 41 -16.30 11.50 -24.10
C GLU A 41 -15.76 11.23 -22.69
N PHE A 42 -15.60 9.97 -22.30
CA PHE A 42 -15.05 9.61 -21.01
C PHE A 42 -13.60 10.11 -20.89
N LEU A 43 -12.77 9.92 -21.93
CA LEU A 43 -11.43 10.47 -21.99
C LEU A 43 -11.41 12.01 -21.94
N ARG A 44 -12.33 12.69 -22.66
CA ARG A 44 -12.49 14.15 -22.56
C ARG A 44 -12.77 14.60 -21.13
N CYS A 45 -13.59 13.86 -20.38
CA CYS A 45 -13.87 14.15 -18.99
C CYS A 45 -12.66 13.90 -18.08
N ILE A 46 -11.93 12.79 -18.27
CA ILE A 46 -10.66 12.53 -17.56
C ILE A 46 -9.68 13.68 -17.78
N ALA A 47 -9.48 14.12 -19.03
CA ALA A 47 -8.62 15.24 -19.38
C ALA A 47 -9.01 16.52 -18.61
N SER A 48 -10.30 16.84 -18.56
CA SER A 48 -10.81 17.99 -17.80
C SER A 48 -10.55 17.89 -16.30
N ILE A 49 -10.65 16.68 -15.72
CA ILE A 49 -10.43 16.44 -14.29
C ILE A 49 -8.95 16.56 -13.96
N ILE A 50 -8.07 15.90 -14.71
CA ILE A 50 -6.63 15.87 -14.39
C ILE A 50 -5.95 17.22 -14.63
N THR A 51 -6.49 18.05 -15.54
CA THR A 51 -5.99 19.40 -15.84
C THR A 51 -6.59 20.48 -14.96
N SER A 52 -7.56 20.15 -14.11
CA SER A 52 -8.15 21.10 -13.17
C SER A 52 -7.09 21.61 -12.19
N PRO A 53 -6.92 22.94 -12.06
CA PRO A 53 -5.90 23.53 -11.21
C PRO A 53 -6.29 23.43 -9.74
N SER A 54 -5.94 22.33 -9.07
CA SER A 54 -5.76 22.22 -7.61
C SER A 54 -5.57 20.77 -7.16
N ASN A 55 -4.79 20.57 -6.09
CA ASN A 55 -4.87 19.35 -5.27
C ASN A 55 -6.13 19.42 -4.39
N SER A 56 -7.31 19.42 -5.02
CA SER A 56 -8.58 19.44 -4.30
C SER A 56 -9.02 18.03 -3.94
N THR A 57 -9.75 17.91 -2.84
CA THR A 57 -10.46 16.68 -2.45
C THR A 57 -11.42 16.22 -3.56
N PHE A 58 -11.99 17.16 -4.33
CA PHE A 58 -12.86 16.88 -5.47
C PHE A 58 -12.15 16.06 -6.57
N VAL A 59 -10.95 16.48 -6.98
CA VAL A 59 -10.14 15.71 -7.93
C VAL A 59 -9.82 14.34 -7.35
N GLY A 60 -9.43 14.27 -6.08
CA GLY A 60 -9.17 12.99 -5.40
C GLY A 60 -10.34 12.00 -5.47
N HIS A 61 -11.57 12.45 -5.18
CA HIS A 61 -12.77 11.62 -5.30
C HIS A 61 -13.05 11.20 -6.75
N ALA A 62 -12.86 12.10 -7.71
CA ALA A 62 -13.05 11.81 -9.11
C ALA A 62 -12.07 10.74 -9.62
N LEU A 63 -10.78 10.85 -9.29
CA LEU A 63 -9.76 9.84 -9.65
C LEU A 63 -10.07 8.48 -9.02
N GLN A 64 -10.53 8.47 -7.76
CA GLN A 64 -10.96 7.25 -7.10
C GLN A 64 -12.15 6.62 -7.83
N PHE A 65 -13.16 7.41 -8.20
CA PHE A 65 -14.31 6.92 -8.96
C PHE A 65 -13.90 6.35 -10.32
N ILE A 66 -13.10 7.10 -11.08
CA ILE A 66 -12.59 6.68 -12.39
C ILE A 66 -11.88 5.34 -12.25
N SER A 67 -10.94 5.21 -11.32
CA SER A 67 -10.20 3.97 -11.10
C SER A 67 -11.12 2.80 -10.74
N SER A 68 -12.20 3.03 -9.98
CA SER A 68 -13.20 1.96 -9.71
C SER A 68 -13.95 1.53 -10.97
N PHE A 69 -14.25 2.47 -11.86
CA PHE A 69 -14.94 2.18 -13.12
C PHE A 69 -14.04 1.38 -14.07
N LEU A 70 -12.75 1.72 -14.14
CA LEU A 70 -11.78 1.01 -14.98
C LEU A 70 -11.58 -0.45 -14.58
N THR A 71 -11.79 -0.78 -13.31
CA THR A 71 -11.67 -2.15 -12.78
C THR A 71 -13.03 -2.83 -12.60
N LEU A 72 -14.11 -2.30 -13.17
CA LEU A 72 -15.42 -2.91 -13.10
C LEU A 72 -15.53 -4.04 -14.13
N GLU A 73 -15.76 -5.26 -13.66
CA GLU A 73 -16.00 -6.43 -14.51
C GLU A 73 -17.33 -6.29 -15.24
N ILE A 74 -17.30 -6.32 -16.57
CA ILE A 74 -18.51 -6.30 -17.39
C ILE A 74 -18.92 -7.74 -17.68
N GLY A 75 -19.72 -8.34 -16.80
CA GLY A 75 -20.21 -9.72 -17.03
C GLY A 75 -21.11 -10.33 -15.95
N SER A 76 -21.15 -9.79 -14.73
CA SER A 76 -21.88 -10.38 -13.60
C SER A 76 -23.27 -9.77 -13.32
N SER A 77 -23.82 -9.01 -14.27
CA SER A 77 -25.18 -8.43 -14.18
C SER A 77 -26.20 -9.12 -15.08
N THR A 78 -26.07 -10.43 -15.32
CA THR A 78 -27.11 -11.22 -15.98
C THR A 78 -27.28 -12.55 -15.25
N ASN A 79 -28.32 -12.61 -14.42
CA ASN A 79 -29.03 -13.78 -13.89
C ASN A 79 -28.23 -15.06 -13.60
N ASN A 80 -28.25 -15.46 -12.32
CA ASN A 80 -28.30 -16.87 -11.94
C ASN A 80 -29.40 -17.56 -12.76
N ASN A 81 -29.01 -18.31 -13.79
CA ASN A 81 -29.47 -19.64 -14.13
C ASN A 81 -29.03 -19.98 -15.56
N ASP A 82 -28.48 -21.17 -15.68
CA ASP A 82 -28.25 -21.97 -16.87
C ASP A 82 -26.93 -21.83 -17.65
N SER A 83 -26.40 -23.04 -17.86
CA SER A 83 -25.55 -23.49 -18.95
C SER A 83 -24.04 -23.50 -18.71
N GLN A 84 -23.63 -24.69 -18.29
CA GLN A 84 -22.35 -25.32 -18.63
C GLN A 84 -21.96 -25.11 -20.10
N ASN A 85 -20.64 -25.02 -20.30
CA ASN A 85 -19.87 -24.90 -21.55
C ASN A 85 -19.81 -23.50 -22.18
N ASN A 86 -18.68 -22.83 -21.97
CA ASN A 86 -17.88 -22.29 -23.06
C ASN A 86 -16.41 -22.17 -22.65
N ASP A 87 -15.60 -23.02 -23.27
CA ASP A 87 -14.15 -22.92 -23.34
C ASP A 87 -13.83 -21.82 -24.37
N SER A 88 -13.88 -20.54 -23.96
CA SER A 88 -13.38 -19.43 -24.77
C SER A 88 -13.19 -18.14 -23.96
N MET A 89 -11.95 -17.67 -23.96
CA MET A 89 -11.50 -16.31 -23.62
C MET A 89 -11.63 -15.93 -22.14
N GLN A 90 -10.47 -15.94 -21.47
CA GLN A 90 -10.08 -15.14 -20.32
C GLN A 90 -11.06 -13.97 -20.13
N SER A 91 -11.97 -14.08 -19.15
CA SER A 91 -12.88 -12.97 -18.84
C SER A 91 -12.00 -11.78 -18.50
N ASP A 92 -12.03 -10.73 -19.32
CA ASP A 92 -11.25 -9.52 -19.06
C ASP A 92 -11.56 -9.05 -17.64
N LEU A 93 -10.57 -9.14 -16.73
CA LEU A 93 -10.71 -8.84 -15.30
C LEU A 93 -10.84 -7.32 -15.03
N PHE A 94 -11.18 -6.55 -16.06
CA PHE A 94 -11.27 -5.09 -16.06
C PHE A 94 -12.17 -4.58 -17.18
N HIS A 95 -12.54 -3.30 -17.10
CA HIS A 95 -13.46 -2.68 -18.06
C HIS A 95 -12.79 -2.55 -19.45
N PRO A 96 -13.50 -2.80 -20.57
CA PRO A 96 -12.95 -2.71 -21.94
C PRO A 96 -12.44 -1.32 -22.38
N ILE A 97 -12.59 -0.31 -21.54
CA ILE A 97 -12.05 1.04 -21.79
C ILE A 97 -10.62 1.19 -21.25
N LEU A 98 -10.19 0.30 -20.34
CA LEU A 98 -8.91 0.40 -19.66
C LEU A 98 -7.72 0.51 -20.62
N PRO A 99 -7.59 -0.32 -21.68
CA PRO A 99 -6.48 -0.19 -22.64
C PRO A 99 -6.36 1.22 -23.21
N ARG A 100 -7.50 1.83 -23.52
CA ARG A 100 -7.56 3.16 -24.11
C ARG A 100 -7.26 4.27 -23.09
N VAL A 101 -7.58 4.06 -21.82
CA VAL A 101 -7.17 4.97 -20.74
C VAL A 101 -5.66 4.86 -20.46
N ILE A 102 -5.07 3.66 -20.54
CA ILE A 102 -3.62 3.48 -20.43
C ILE A 102 -2.89 4.20 -21.57
N GLN A 103 -3.40 4.10 -22.81
CA GLN A 103 -2.86 4.86 -23.94
C GLN A 103 -2.97 6.38 -23.73
N PHE A 104 -4.12 6.84 -23.21
CA PHE A 104 -4.30 8.25 -22.82
C PHE A 104 -3.27 8.72 -21.77
N PHE A 105 -2.83 7.86 -20.86
CA PHE A 105 -1.77 8.23 -19.90
C PHE A 105 -0.46 8.58 -20.62
N ASP A 106 -0.11 7.88 -21.70
CA ASP A 106 1.09 8.15 -22.48
C ASP A 106 1.05 9.55 -23.12
N GLU A 107 -0.11 9.95 -23.64
CA GLU A 107 -0.32 11.26 -24.27
C GLU A 107 -0.09 12.42 -23.27
N TYR A 108 -0.49 12.26 -22.01
CA TYR A 108 -0.42 13.32 -20.99
C TYR A 108 0.79 13.19 -20.06
N LYS A 109 1.59 12.12 -20.15
CA LYS A 109 2.69 11.85 -19.20
C LYS A 109 3.71 12.98 -19.10
N ASN A 110 3.93 13.71 -20.19
CA ASN A 110 4.89 14.81 -20.29
C ASN A 110 4.24 16.21 -20.20
N HIS A 111 3.00 16.30 -19.70
CA HIS A 111 2.31 17.58 -19.59
C HIS A 111 3.09 18.61 -18.74
N PRO A 112 3.13 19.91 -19.10
CA PRO A 112 3.94 20.92 -18.39
C PRO A 112 3.62 21.07 -16.89
N SER A 113 2.32 20.97 -16.55
CA SER A 113 1.82 21.00 -15.17
C SER A 113 2.17 19.72 -14.41
N ASP A 114 2.80 19.85 -13.25
CA ASP A 114 3.14 18.73 -12.39
C ASP A 114 1.91 18.08 -11.73
N TYR A 115 0.85 18.84 -11.46
CA TYR A 115 -0.44 18.30 -11.02
C TYR A 115 -1.00 17.26 -11.99
N VAL A 116 -0.95 17.54 -13.30
CA VAL A 116 -1.42 16.60 -14.34
C VAL A 116 -0.59 15.32 -14.30
N ARG A 117 0.75 15.44 -14.27
CA ARG A 117 1.65 14.28 -14.22
C ARG A 117 1.46 13.46 -12.94
N ALA A 118 1.23 14.11 -11.80
CA ALA A 118 0.92 13.45 -10.54
C ALA A 118 -0.43 12.73 -10.59
N ASN A 119 -1.48 13.36 -11.14
CA ASN A 119 -2.81 12.76 -11.28
C ASN A 119 -2.81 11.51 -12.17
N ILE A 120 -1.99 11.48 -13.22
CA ILE A 120 -1.78 10.28 -14.04
C ILE A 120 -1.18 9.15 -13.19
N CYS A 121 -0.14 9.43 -12.41
CA CYS A 121 0.44 8.44 -11.51
C CYS A 121 -0.57 7.94 -10.47
N VAL A 122 -1.43 8.83 -9.94
CA VAL A 122 -2.50 8.45 -9.02
C VAL A 122 -3.50 7.49 -9.69
N LEU A 123 -3.94 7.79 -10.92
CA LEU A 123 -4.84 6.90 -11.66
C LEU A 123 -4.20 5.54 -11.92
N ILE A 124 -2.93 5.50 -12.34
CA ILE A 124 -2.20 4.24 -12.53
C ILE A 124 -2.19 3.45 -11.23
N GLY A 125 -1.75 4.07 -10.14
CA GLY A 125 -1.63 3.39 -8.84
C GLY A 125 -2.97 2.88 -8.31
N GLN A 126 -4.02 3.71 -8.33
CA GLN A 126 -5.36 3.33 -7.86
C GLN A 126 -6.01 2.27 -8.74
N THR A 127 -5.77 2.29 -10.05
CA THR A 127 -6.28 1.28 -10.98
C THR A 127 -5.61 -0.06 -10.72
N LEU A 128 -4.27 -0.07 -10.62
CA LEU A 128 -3.52 -1.28 -10.28
C LEU A 128 -3.90 -1.82 -8.91
N GLU A 129 -4.06 -0.98 -7.89
CA GLU A 129 -4.44 -1.41 -6.53
C GLU A 129 -5.80 -2.13 -6.49
N LYS A 130 -6.75 -1.73 -7.33
CA LYS A 130 -8.11 -2.29 -7.36
C LYS A 130 -8.26 -3.56 -8.18
N MET A 131 -7.30 -3.87 -9.04
CA MET A 131 -7.32 -5.12 -9.80
C MET A 131 -7.21 -6.34 -8.87
N ALA A 132 -7.79 -7.48 -9.26
CA ALA A 132 -7.56 -8.74 -8.56
C ALA A 132 -6.06 -9.08 -8.50
N GLU A 133 -5.61 -9.82 -7.49
CA GLU A 133 -4.18 -10.15 -7.32
C GLU A 133 -3.59 -10.91 -8.52
N ASN A 134 -4.41 -11.74 -9.17
CA ASN A 134 -4.10 -12.52 -10.36
C ASN A 134 -4.48 -11.83 -11.68
N ALA A 135 -4.84 -10.55 -11.66
CA ALA A 135 -5.14 -9.81 -12.88
C ALA A 135 -3.88 -9.65 -13.73
N GLU A 136 -4.00 -10.00 -15.00
CA GLU A 136 -2.95 -9.87 -16.00
C GLU A 136 -3.35 -8.81 -17.02
N LEU A 137 -2.45 -7.86 -17.27
CA LEU A 137 -2.58 -6.90 -18.37
C LEU A 137 -1.89 -7.48 -19.60
N ASP A 138 -2.33 -7.03 -20.78
CA ASP A 138 -1.55 -7.21 -22.00
C ASP A 138 -0.12 -6.69 -21.81
N GLY A 139 0.85 -7.42 -22.37
CA GLY A 139 2.28 -7.15 -22.16
C GLY A 139 2.70 -5.75 -22.59
N ASP A 140 2.18 -5.25 -23.70
CA ASP A 140 2.52 -3.92 -24.21
C ASP A 140 1.93 -2.82 -23.32
N LEU A 141 0.71 -3.04 -22.79
CA LEU A 141 0.10 -2.12 -21.82
C LEU A 141 0.86 -2.11 -20.49
N PHE A 142 1.30 -3.27 -20.01
CA PHE A 142 2.09 -3.38 -18.78
C PHE A 142 3.44 -2.65 -18.93
N GLU A 143 4.16 -2.89 -20.02
CA GLU A 143 5.42 -2.20 -20.32
C GLU A 143 5.24 -0.69 -20.47
N LEU A 144 4.13 -0.24 -21.07
CA LEU A 144 3.80 1.18 -21.14
C LEU A 144 3.65 1.80 -19.74
N LEU A 145 2.95 1.13 -18.83
CA LEU A 145 2.81 1.60 -17.44
C LEU A 145 4.15 1.63 -16.71
N VAL A 146 5.00 0.60 -16.88
CA VAL A 146 6.37 0.56 -16.34
C VAL A 146 7.18 1.76 -16.81
N ASN A 147 7.19 2.03 -18.12
CA ASN A 147 7.94 3.15 -18.70
C ASN A 147 7.43 4.51 -18.20
N ILE A 148 6.12 4.72 -18.15
CA ILE A 148 5.53 5.95 -17.60
C ILE A 148 5.99 6.14 -16.14
N CYS A 149 5.87 5.11 -15.31
CA CYS A 149 6.24 5.19 -13.89
C CYS A 149 7.74 5.44 -13.69
N LEU A 150 8.63 4.78 -14.45
CA LEU A 150 10.07 5.00 -14.39
C LEU A 150 10.45 6.43 -14.77
N ASP A 151 9.86 6.98 -15.84
CA ASP A 151 10.06 8.37 -16.24
C ASP A 151 9.62 9.33 -15.14
N ARG A 152 8.44 9.10 -14.55
CA ARG A 152 7.87 9.96 -13.51
C ARG A 152 8.58 9.84 -12.16
N MET A 153 9.24 8.72 -11.87
CA MET A 153 10.17 8.61 -10.73
C MET A 153 11.44 9.46 -10.90
N ASN A 154 11.71 10.00 -12.09
CA ASN A 154 12.78 10.95 -12.37
C ASN A 154 12.28 12.40 -12.51
N ASP A 155 11.02 12.67 -12.16
CA ASP A 155 10.42 13.99 -12.36
C ASP A 155 11.09 15.09 -11.51
N ARG A 156 11.09 16.32 -12.03
CA ARG A 156 11.56 17.51 -11.31
C ARG A 156 10.75 17.77 -10.03
N SER A 157 9.45 17.49 -10.04
CA SER A 157 8.57 17.68 -8.89
C SER A 157 8.61 16.48 -7.97
N TYR A 158 8.95 16.70 -6.69
CA TYR A 158 8.95 15.63 -5.69
C TYR A 158 7.55 15.02 -5.50
N GLN A 159 6.48 15.79 -5.76
CA GLN A 159 5.11 15.30 -5.67
C GLN A 159 4.83 14.25 -6.74
N VAL A 160 5.28 14.51 -7.97
CA VAL A 160 5.17 13.55 -9.08
C VAL A 160 6.00 12.30 -8.80
N ARG A 161 7.26 12.47 -8.36
CA ARG A 161 8.12 11.32 -7.98
C ARG A 161 7.49 10.45 -6.90
N ALA A 162 6.88 11.08 -5.88
CA ALA A 162 6.20 10.36 -4.80
C ALA A 162 5.00 9.56 -5.31
N GLN A 163 4.15 10.16 -6.17
CA GLN A 163 3.01 9.43 -6.74
C GLN A 163 3.44 8.31 -7.69
N ALA A 164 4.51 8.52 -8.48
CA ALA A 164 5.08 7.49 -9.34
C ALA A 164 5.63 6.31 -8.52
N ALA A 165 6.38 6.59 -7.45
CA ALA A 165 6.85 5.58 -6.51
C ALA A 165 5.67 4.80 -5.91
N LYS A 166 4.62 5.50 -5.44
CA LYS A 166 3.40 4.89 -4.90
C LYS A 166 2.69 3.97 -5.91
N ALA A 167 2.58 4.40 -7.16
CA ALA A 167 1.89 3.65 -8.22
C ALA A 167 2.60 2.34 -8.61
N SER A 168 3.90 2.25 -8.37
CA SER A 168 4.74 1.19 -8.96
C SER A 168 4.82 -0.08 -8.15
N GLY A 169 4.12 -0.18 -7.02
CA GLY A 169 4.16 -1.36 -6.14
C GLY A 169 3.86 -2.67 -6.88
N ARG A 170 2.81 -2.68 -7.71
CA ARG A 170 2.37 -3.85 -8.49
C ARG A 170 3.10 -4.02 -9.84
N LEU A 171 4.02 -3.12 -10.18
CA LEU A 171 4.81 -3.16 -11.42
C LEU A 171 6.18 -3.85 -11.22
N GLN A 172 6.49 -4.33 -10.02
CA GLN A 172 7.76 -5.00 -9.71
C GLN A 172 7.74 -6.48 -10.12
N ASN A 173 8.77 -6.93 -10.81
CA ASN A 173 9.06 -8.35 -10.95
C ASN A 173 10.09 -8.83 -9.91
N THR A 174 9.61 -9.28 -8.75
CA THR A 174 10.49 -9.72 -7.64
C THR A 174 11.35 -10.95 -7.92
N LYS A 175 11.08 -11.68 -9.01
CA LYS A 175 11.87 -12.84 -9.44
C LYS A 175 13.07 -12.43 -10.30
N ASP A 176 13.01 -11.25 -10.90
CA ASP A 176 14.08 -10.72 -11.73
C ASP A 176 15.01 -9.82 -10.89
N PRO A 177 16.28 -10.20 -10.68
CA PRO A 177 17.24 -9.36 -9.97
C PRO A 177 17.52 -8.04 -10.71
N ASP A 178 17.23 -7.98 -12.01
CA ASP A 178 17.47 -6.83 -12.85
C ASP A 178 16.25 -5.89 -13.02
N ASP A 179 15.13 -6.18 -12.35
CA ASP A 179 13.89 -5.42 -12.39
C ASP A 179 14.10 -3.91 -12.16
N LEU A 180 13.77 -3.11 -13.17
CA LEU A 180 14.06 -1.68 -13.20
C LEU A 180 13.24 -0.90 -12.17
N ILE A 181 11.98 -1.31 -11.93
CA ILE A 181 11.11 -0.68 -10.93
C ILE A 181 11.71 -0.87 -9.53
N THR A 182 12.07 -2.10 -9.16
CA THR A 182 12.68 -2.42 -7.86
C THR A 182 13.98 -1.65 -7.67
N LYS A 183 14.88 -1.67 -8.66
CA LYS A 183 16.13 -0.90 -8.63
C LYS A 183 15.88 0.59 -8.44
N ARG A 184 14.88 1.14 -9.12
CA ARG A 184 14.54 2.56 -9.01
C ARG A 184 13.97 2.92 -7.64
N LEU A 185 13.08 2.10 -7.08
CA LEU A 185 12.55 2.29 -5.72
C LEU A 185 13.67 2.24 -4.67
N ILE A 186 14.62 1.29 -4.80
CA ILE A 186 15.82 1.24 -3.94
C ILE A 186 16.62 2.53 -4.06
N TRP A 187 16.87 2.99 -5.29
CA TRP A 187 17.62 4.22 -5.52
C TRP A 187 16.94 5.44 -4.88
N LEU A 188 15.61 5.56 -5.02
CA LEU A 188 14.84 6.65 -4.40
C LEU A 188 14.88 6.60 -2.88
N MET A 189 14.76 5.42 -2.26
CA MET A 189 14.92 5.27 -0.81
C MET A 189 16.29 5.75 -0.32
N ASP A 190 17.34 5.49 -1.10
CA ASP A 190 18.70 5.82 -0.70
C ASP A 190 19.10 7.27 -0.98
N HIS A 191 18.59 7.86 -2.07
CA HIS A 191 19.15 9.09 -2.63
C HIS A 191 18.16 10.24 -2.83
N ASP A 192 16.84 10.01 -2.80
CA ASP A 192 15.90 11.12 -3.01
C ASP A 192 16.00 12.13 -1.86
N SER A 193 16.11 13.41 -2.20
CA SER A 193 16.26 14.48 -1.22
C SER A 193 14.99 14.69 -0.39
N HIS A 194 13.81 14.34 -0.93
CA HIS A 194 12.54 14.66 -0.30
C HIS A 194 11.99 13.46 0.51
N PRO A 195 11.69 13.63 1.81
CA PRO A 195 11.28 12.52 2.68
C PRO A 195 9.97 11.85 2.22
N LEU A 196 9.05 12.60 1.59
CA LEU A 196 7.84 12.01 1.03
C LEU A 196 8.14 10.93 -0.02
N VAL A 197 9.10 11.16 -0.92
CA VAL A 197 9.45 10.21 -1.97
C VAL A 197 10.07 8.95 -1.37
N ARG A 198 10.95 9.11 -0.37
CA ARG A 198 11.53 7.98 0.37
C ARG A 198 10.45 7.15 1.08
N LYS A 199 9.43 7.79 1.68
CA LYS A 199 8.29 7.09 2.32
C LYS A 199 7.44 6.32 1.32
N GLU A 200 7.06 6.93 0.20
CA GLU A 200 6.27 6.20 -0.81
C GLU A 200 7.08 5.05 -1.41
N SER A 201 8.39 5.22 -1.61
CA SER A 201 9.26 4.13 -2.08
C SER A 201 9.33 2.97 -1.08
N LEU A 202 9.43 3.27 0.22
CA LEU A 202 9.34 2.27 1.30
C LEU A 202 8.02 1.52 1.28
N ARG A 203 6.89 2.23 1.13
CA ARG A 203 5.57 1.59 1.09
C ARG A 203 5.37 0.73 -0.14
N SER A 204 5.96 1.10 -1.28
CA SER A 204 5.79 0.38 -2.54
C SER A 204 6.71 -0.82 -2.69
N ILE A 205 7.94 -0.78 -2.17
CA ILE A 205 8.93 -1.82 -2.45
C ILE A 205 8.47 -3.20 -1.95
N ALA A 206 8.55 -4.20 -2.82
CA ALA A 206 8.37 -5.59 -2.44
C ALA A 206 9.65 -6.11 -1.78
N ILE A 207 9.54 -6.59 -0.53
CA ILE A 207 10.72 -7.01 0.23
C ILE A 207 11.16 -8.41 -0.20
N THR A 208 12.42 -8.52 -0.60
CA THR A 208 13.10 -9.78 -0.92
C THR A 208 14.35 -9.90 -0.07
N ARG A 209 14.96 -11.10 -0.01
CA ARG A 209 16.24 -11.27 0.71
C ARG A 209 17.35 -10.36 0.16
N SER A 210 17.35 -10.11 -1.16
CA SER A 210 18.39 -9.31 -1.82
C SER A 210 18.29 -7.82 -1.47
N ASN A 211 17.06 -7.28 -1.37
CA ASN A 211 16.85 -5.85 -1.12
C ASN A 211 16.60 -5.50 0.36
N LEU A 212 16.42 -6.50 1.25
CA LEU A 212 16.21 -6.28 2.68
C LEU A 212 17.27 -5.37 3.33
N PRO A 213 18.59 -5.48 3.04
CA PRO A 213 19.58 -4.56 3.60
C PRO A 213 19.35 -3.09 3.20
N HIS A 214 18.82 -2.83 2.01
CA HIS A 214 18.49 -1.47 1.57
C HIS A 214 17.30 -0.93 2.36
N PHE A 215 16.29 -1.76 2.60
CA PHE A 215 15.15 -1.41 3.44
C PHE A 215 15.58 -1.13 4.89
N LEU A 216 16.37 -2.02 5.51
CA LEU A 216 16.78 -1.88 6.92
C LEU A 216 17.56 -0.58 7.18
N ARG A 217 18.35 -0.08 6.22
CA ARG A 217 19.04 1.21 6.34
C ARG A 217 18.09 2.41 6.52
N ARG A 218 16.81 2.28 6.15
CA ARG A 218 15.81 3.34 6.34
C ARG A 218 15.26 3.40 7.76
N LEU A 219 15.50 2.39 8.60
CA LEU A 219 15.20 2.48 10.04
C LEU A 219 16.03 3.58 10.72
N THR A 220 17.16 3.97 10.13
CA THR A 220 18.03 5.07 10.60
C THR A 220 18.08 6.22 9.60
N ASP A 221 17.01 6.47 8.86
CA ASP A 221 16.92 7.61 7.94
C ASP A 221 17.11 8.95 8.69
N THR A 222 17.77 9.90 8.04
CA THR A 222 17.98 11.27 8.56
C THR A 222 16.69 11.97 9.00
N ASN A 223 15.54 11.65 8.40
CA ASN A 223 14.26 12.25 8.70
C ASN A 223 13.38 11.32 9.56
N ALA A 224 12.95 11.80 10.73
CA ALA A 224 12.17 11.02 11.68
C ALA A 224 10.85 10.47 11.11
N THR A 225 10.19 11.22 10.22
CA THR A 225 8.94 10.74 9.60
C THR A 225 9.18 9.56 8.66
N VAL A 226 10.37 9.44 8.07
CA VAL A 226 10.78 8.30 7.26
C VAL A 226 11.08 7.11 8.16
N ARG A 227 11.80 7.30 9.27
CA ARG A 227 12.06 6.23 10.26
C ARG A 227 10.77 5.65 10.82
N LEU A 228 9.83 6.50 11.25
CA LEU A 228 8.49 6.09 11.69
C LEU A 228 7.77 5.27 10.61
N CYS A 229 7.77 5.76 9.36
CA CYS A 229 7.19 5.02 8.24
C CYS A 229 7.87 3.67 8.02
N ALA A 230 9.21 3.62 8.15
CA ALA A 230 9.99 2.40 7.95
C ALA A 230 9.63 1.35 9.01
N TYR A 231 9.46 1.71 10.28
CA TYR A 231 9.02 0.79 11.33
C TYR A 231 7.61 0.24 11.06
N ASN A 232 6.67 1.08 10.63
CA ASN A 232 5.31 0.64 10.27
C ASN A 232 5.33 -0.33 9.09
N VAL A 233 6.08 -0.02 8.04
CA VAL A 233 6.19 -0.90 6.86
C VAL A 233 6.96 -2.19 7.20
N PHE A 234 7.96 -2.10 8.07
CA PHE A 234 8.73 -3.26 8.54
C PHE A 234 7.81 -4.27 9.23
N ALA A 235 6.97 -3.82 10.16
CA ALA A 235 5.99 -4.67 10.84
C ALA A 235 5.04 -5.35 9.84
N GLN A 236 4.59 -4.62 8.82
CA GLN A 236 3.66 -5.14 7.80
C GLN A 236 4.30 -6.15 6.84
N LYS A 237 5.53 -5.91 6.39
CA LYS A 237 6.15 -6.67 5.30
C LYS A 237 7.19 -7.70 5.75
N VAL A 238 7.85 -7.48 6.88
CA VAL A 238 8.91 -8.37 7.41
C VAL A 238 8.35 -9.20 8.55
N GLN A 239 7.38 -10.05 8.21
CA GLN A 239 6.55 -10.73 9.21
C GLN A 239 7.24 -11.95 9.86
N THR A 240 8.26 -12.54 9.22
CA THR A 240 8.87 -13.77 9.73
C THR A 240 10.21 -13.51 10.38
N LEU A 241 10.26 -13.64 11.70
CA LEU A 241 11.48 -13.57 12.51
C LEU A 241 12.58 -14.55 12.10
N LYS A 242 12.24 -15.62 11.37
CA LYS A 242 13.19 -16.61 10.83
C LYS A 242 14.08 -16.05 9.72
N VAL A 243 13.69 -14.95 9.05
CA VAL A 243 14.53 -14.33 8.02
C VAL A 243 15.61 -13.40 8.59
N LEU A 244 15.51 -13.04 9.87
CA LEU A 244 16.45 -12.13 10.54
C LEU A 244 17.31 -12.91 11.56
N PRO A 245 18.63 -12.99 11.38
CA PRO A 245 19.54 -13.48 12.40
C PRO A 245 19.37 -12.73 13.73
N THR A 246 19.64 -13.38 14.86
CA THR A 246 19.55 -12.75 16.19
C THR A 246 20.29 -11.42 16.25
N LYS A 247 21.48 -11.33 15.64
CA LYS A 247 22.26 -10.09 15.55
C LYS A 247 21.50 -8.94 14.89
N GLU A 248 20.77 -9.20 13.81
CA GLU A 248 19.97 -8.18 13.12
C GLU A 248 18.77 -7.76 13.96
N ARG A 249 18.08 -8.71 14.60
CA ARG A 249 16.98 -8.41 15.53
C ARG A 249 17.45 -7.51 16.67
N CYS A 250 18.59 -7.82 17.28
CA CYS A 250 19.20 -6.98 18.31
C CYS A 250 19.59 -5.60 17.79
N SER A 251 20.11 -5.51 16.56
CA SER A 251 20.40 -4.22 15.94
C SER A 251 19.14 -3.38 15.75
N ILE A 252 18.04 -3.99 15.28
CA ILE A 252 16.75 -3.32 15.07
C ILE A 252 16.17 -2.81 16.40
N VAL A 253 16.26 -3.62 17.45
CA VAL A 253 15.86 -3.20 18.81
C VAL A 253 16.63 -1.98 19.26
N ARG A 254 17.97 -1.97 19.13
CA ARG A 254 18.76 -0.79 19.49
C ARG A 254 18.39 0.43 18.66
N MET A 255 18.32 0.29 17.34
CA MET A 255 17.94 1.39 16.45
C MET A 255 16.59 2.00 16.84
N GLY A 256 15.60 1.17 17.20
CA GLY A 256 14.25 1.65 17.53
C GLY A 256 14.15 2.26 18.92
N MET A 257 14.77 1.63 19.92
CA MET A 257 14.71 2.12 21.30
C MET A 257 15.63 3.31 21.56
N ASP A 258 16.73 3.42 20.83
CA ASP A 258 17.69 4.51 20.98
C ASP A 258 17.43 5.65 19.97
N ASP A 259 16.27 5.63 19.30
CA ASP A 259 15.86 6.74 18.44
C ASP A 259 15.72 8.04 19.26
N PRO A 260 16.25 9.18 18.78
CA PRO A 260 16.13 10.44 19.51
C PRO A 260 14.69 10.98 19.55
N GLU A 261 13.80 10.50 18.67
CA GLU A 261 12.43 10.99 18.56
C GLU A 261 11.46 10.00 19.20
N GLU A 262 10.85 10.42 20.30
CA GLU A 262 9.90 9.62 21.07
C GLU A 262 8.75 9.02 20.21
N PRO A 263 8.15 9.72 19.21
CA PRO A 263 7.17 9.11 18.32
C PRO A 263 7.69 7.92 17.50
N VAL A 264 8.99 7.89 17.20
CA VAL A 264 9.62 6.77 16.47
C VAL A 264 9.85 5.59 17.42
N VAL A 265 10.28 5.85 18.65
CA VAL A 265 10.41 4.83 19.71
C VAL A 265 9.05 4.14 19.94
N ARG A 266 7.98 4.93 20.09
CA ARG A 266 6.61 4.39 20.20
C ARG A 266 6.21 3.56 18.99
N ALA A 267 6.41 4.06 17.76
CA ALA A 267 6.09 3.29 16.55
C ALA A 267 6.86 1.96 16.47
N PHE A 268 8.12 1.93 16.89
CA PHE A 268 8.88 0.69 16.98
C PHE A 268 8.23 -0.30 17.97
N VAL A 269 7.88 0.14 19.18
CA VAL A 269 7.24 -0.73 20.17
C VAL A 269 5.85 -1.18 19.69
N GLU A 270 4.96 -0.22 19.40
CA GLU A 270 3.56 -0.44 19.03
C GLU A 270 3.39 -1.27 17.76
N CYS A 271 4.27 -1.10 16.76
CA CYS A 271 4.15 -1.83 15.50
C CYS A 271 5.04 -3.06 15.47
N VAL A 272 6.34 -2.92 15.74
CA VAL A 272 7.31 -4.00 15.51
C VAL A 272 7.31 -4.99 16.65
N VAL A 273 7.45 -4.53 17.89
CA VAL A 273 7.52 -5.43 19.06
C VAL A 273 6.21 -6.20 19.21
N HIS A 274 5.06 -5.52 19.11
CA HIS A 274 3.75 -6.18 19.12
C HIS A 274 3.61 -7.22 17.98
N THR A 275 3.96 -6.86 16.75
CA THR A 275 3.89 -7.84 15.63
C THR A 275 4.80 -9.05 15.87
N TRP A 276 5.99 -8.83 16.43
CA TRP A 276 6.91 -9.93 16.75
C TRP A 276 6.36 -10.85 17.83
N ILE A 277 5.74 -10.29 18.87
CA ILE A 277 5.03 -10.98 19.94
C ILE A 277 3.86 -11.81 19.38
N ASP A 278 3.02 -11.22 18.55
CA ASP A 278 1.84 -11.86 17.95
C ASP A 278 2.19 -13.01 17.00
N LYS A 279 3.39 -12.98 16.42
CA LYS A 279 3.89 -13.99 15.46
C LYS A 279 4.77 -15.06 16.11
N LEU A 280 4.91 -15.07 17.44
CA LEU A 280 5.65 -16.12 18.14
C LEU A 280 5.00 -17.49 17.88
N PRO A 281 5.80 -18.57 17.74
CA PRO A 281 5.24 -19.91 17.59
C PRO A 281 4.36 -20.26 18.79
N VAL A 282 3.13 -20.68 18.53
CA VAL A 282 2.25 -21.23 19.58
C VAL A 282 2.82 -22.59 19.99
N PRO A 283 3.11 -22.83 21.29
CA PRO A 283 3.61 -24.13 21.74
C PRO A 283 2.64 -25.27 21.38
N PRO A 284 3.13 -26.45 20.98
CA PRO A 284 2.28 -27.61 20.70
C PRO A 284 1.38 -27.96 21.91
N GLY A 285 0.09 -28.19 21.67
CA GLY A 285 -0.88 -28.52 22.73
C GLY A 285 -1.47 -27.31 23.47
N THR A 286 -1.19 -26.08 23.01
CA THR A 286 -1.87 -24.89 23.53
C THR A 286 -3.33 -24.86 23.08
N ASP A 287 -4.25 -24.76 24.02
CA ASP A 287 -5.68 -24.56 23.75
C ASP A 287 -5.89 -23.16 23.12
N LEU A 288 -6.19 -23.14 21.83
CA LEU A 288 -6.39 -21.91 21.04
C LEU A 288 -7.67 -21.14 21.45
N THR A 289 -8.54 -21.76 22.25
CA THR A 289 -9.76 -21.09 22.77
C THR A 289 -9.48 -20.26 24.03
N ARG A 290 -8.32 -20.42 24.66
CA ARG A 290 -7.87 -19.63 25.81
C ARG A 290 -6.99 -18.47 25.35
N GLN A 291 -7.14 -17.32 26.01
CA GLN A 291 -6.25 -16.18 25.76
C GLN A 291 -4.78 -16.59 25.99
N PRO A 292 -3.85 -16.14 25.13
CA PRO A 292 -2.44 -16.45 25.28
C PRO A 292 -1.92 -15.91 26.62
N ASP A 293 -1.21 -16.77 27.34
CA ASP A 293 -0.54 -16.43 28.59
C ASP A 293 0.52 -15.34 28.33
N ALA A 294 0.25 -14.12 28.83
CA ALA A 294 1.12 -12.96 28.66
C ALA A 294 2.58 -13.24 29.07
N HIS A 295 2.80 -14.08 30.08
CA HIS A 295 4.14 -14.46 30.54
C HIS A 295 4.87 -15.32 29.49
N LYS A 296 4.16 -16.23 28.81
CA LYS A 296 4.74 -17.06 27.74
C LYS A 296 5.06 -16.23 26.50
N THR A 297 4.20 -15.27 26.16
CA THR A 297 4.41 -14.40 25.00
C THR A 297 5.60 -13.46 25.20
N ILE A 298 5.73 -12.84 26.38
CA ILE A 298 6.90 -12.03 26.73
C ILE A 298 8.17 -12.89 26.77
N THR A 299 8.13 -14.07 27.39
CA THR A 299 9.28 -14.99 27.42
C THR A 299 9.72 -15.42 26.02
N GLY A 300 8.77 -15.65 25.11
CA GLY A 300 9.07 -15.99 23.71
C GLY A 300 9.77 -14.85 22.97
N PHE A 301 9.31 -13.61 23.15
CA PHE A 301 9.97 -12.41 22.63
C PHE A 301 11.38 -12.24 23.21
N LEU A 302 11.54 -12.42 24.53
CA LEU A 302 12.84 -12.34 25.18
C LEU A 302 13.81 -13.42 24.68
N LYS A 303 13.35 -14.63 24.36
CA LYS A 303 14.20 -15.69 23.77
C LYS A 303 14.63 -15.39 22.33
N MET A 304 13.88 -14.56 21.63
CA MET A 304 14.13 -14.19 20.25
C MET A 304 15.23 -13.12 20.14
N ILE A 305 15.40 -12.31 21.17
CA ILE A 305 16.44 -11.30 21.23
C ILE A 305 17.54 -11.74 22.20
N ASP A 306 18.78 -11.37 21.94
CA ASP A 306 19.84 -11.59 22.92
C ASP A 306 19.72 -10.54 24.04
N VAL A 307 18.94 -10.88 25.07
CA VAL A 307 18.65 -9.98 26.20
C VAL A 307 19.93 -9.55 26.92
N THR A 308 20.94 -10.42 26.99
CA THR A 308 22.21 -10.10 27.66
C THR A 308 22.99 -9.02 26.90
N ASN A 309 22.92 -9.07 25.58
CA ASN A 309 23.56 -8.13 24.69
C ASN A 309 22.77 -6.82 24.57
N ILE A 310 21.44 -6.89 24.58
CA ILE A 310 20.57 -5.71 24.48
C ILE A 310 20.48 -4.96 25.82
N GLY A 311 20.42 -5.63 26.97
CA GLY A 311 20.47 -4.97 28.28
C GLY A 311 19.35 -3.94 28.48
N GLU A 312 19.73 -2.67 28.64
CA GLU A 312 18.86 -1.54 29.02
C GLU A 312 17.63 -1.36 28.12
N GLN A 313 17.80 -1.49 26.81
CA GLN A 313 16.70 -1.35 25.85
C GLN A 313 15.61 -2.40 26.10
N THR A 314 15.97 -3.60 26.57
CA THR A 314 14.98 -4.62 26.95
C THR A 314 14.14 -4.15 28.12
N GLY A 315 14.76 -3.55 29.14
CA GLY A 315 14.04 -3.00 30.30
C GLY A 315 13.08 -1.87 29.90
N ARG A 316 13.52 -0.99 28.99
CA ARG A 316 12.69 0.09 28.44
C ARG A 316 11.51 -0.44 27.62
N ILE A 317 11.72 -1.46 26.78
CA ILE A 317 10.63 -2.14 26.04
C ILE A 317 9.62 -2.72 27.01
N LEU A 318 10.06 -3.49 28.01
CA LEU A 318 9.16 -4.07 29.00
C LEU A 318 8.36 -2.98 29.72
N LYS A 319 9.02 -1.90 30.15
CA LYS A 319 8.36 -0.76 30.75
C LYS A 319 7.27 -0.19 29.84
N MET A 320 7.55 0.08 28.56
CA MET A 320 6.56 0.60 27.62
C MET A 320 5.40 -0.38 27.39
N LEU A 321 5.68 -1.69 27.25
CA LEU A 321 4.65 -2.72 27.12
C LEU A 321 3.73 -2.79 28.36
N PHE A 322 4.24 -2.48 29.55
CA PHE A 322 3.47 -2.47 30.79
C PHE A 322 2.81 -1.12 31.09
N ASP A 323 3.44 0.01 30.72
CA ASP A 323 2.98 1.38 30.98
C ASP A 323 1.92 1.85 29.95
N ASP A 324 2.02 1.48 28.67
CA ASP A 324 1.09 1.89 27.59
C ASP A 324 -0.23 1.06 27.53
N ASN A 325 -0.62 0.45 28.66
CA ASN A 325 -1.84 -0.33 28.84
C ASN A 325 -1.92 -1.68 28.12
N LEU A 326 -1.21 -2.62 28.74
CA LEU A 326 -1.76 -3.91 29.17
C LEU A 326 -2.87 -3.78 30.25
N MET A 327 -3.56 -2.64 30.42
CA MET A 327 -4.55 -2.45 31.50
C MET A 327 -5.67 -3.49 31.47
N LYS A 328 -6.07 -3.97 30.29
CA LYS A 328 -7.09 -5.00 30.18
C LYS A 328 -6.67 -6.38 30.71
N HIS A 329 -5.36 -6.70 30.80
CA HIS A 329 -4.91 -7.92 31.48
C HIS A 329 -4.29 -7.66 32.86
N TYR A 330 -3.87 -6.43 33.15
CA TYR A 330 -3.36 -6.06 34.47
C TYR A 330 -4.46 -6.02 35.54
N ASP A 331 -5.70 -5.65 35.18
CA ASP A 331 -6.84 -5.72 36.12
C ASP A 331 -7.10 -7.18 36.59
N HIS A 332 -6.90 -8.16 35.71
CA HIS A 332 -6.97 -9.59 36.05
C HIS A 332 -5.82 -10.04 36.98
N PHE A 333 -4.63 -9.45 36.82
CA PHE A 333 -3.48 -9.71 37.71
C PHE A 333 -3.68 -9.10 39.11
N LYS A 334 -4.32 -7.92 39.18
CA LYS A 334 -4.65 -7.23 40.44
C LYS A 334 -5.71 -7.96 41.26
N GLU A 335 -6.75 -8.49 40.62
CA GLU A 335 -7.81 -9.28 41.29
C GLU A 335 -7.28 -10.59 41.88
N THR A 336 -6.26 -11.19 41.25
CA THR A 336 -5.77 -12.53 41.63
C THR A 336 -4.70 -12.51 42.73
N PHE A 337 -4.00 -11.39 42.96
CA PHE A 337 -2.81 -11.39 43.84
C PHE A 337 -2.73 -10.30 44.91
N ILE A 338 -3.72 -9.42 45.04
CA ILE A 338 -3.76 -8.41 46.12
C ILE A 338 -4.86 -8.69 47.16
N ASN A 339 -5.88 -9.50 46.84
CA ASN A 339 -7.02 -9.73 47.74
C ASN A 339 -7.10 -11.11 48.42
N ASP A 340 -6.10 -11.99 48.24
CA ASP A 340 -5.95 -13.14 49.13
C ASP A 340 -4.86 -12.86 50.18
N LYS A 341 -5.32 -12.18 51.25
CA LYS A 341 -4.80 -12.35 52.60
C LYS A 341 -5.93 -12.84 53.49
#